data_AF-A0A9E5QBC5-F1
#
_entry.id   AF-A0A9E5QBC5-F1
#
_cell.length_a   1.000
_cell.length_b   1.000
_cell.length_c   1.000
_cell.angle_alpha   90.00
_cell.angle_beta   90.00
_cell.angle_gamma   90.00
#
_symmetry.space_group_name_H-M   'P 1'
#
loop_
_entity.id
_entity.type
_entity.pdbx_description
1 polymer ?
#
loop_
_entity_poly.entity_id
_entity_poly.type
_entity_poly.pdbx_seq_one_letter_code
_entity_poly.pdbx_strand_id
1 'polypeptide(L)'
;MRIPIDDLERLRAIWQNDFYRKLKNIHENPIQLNILLLSGSLSEYNRATNAWWENIEHHAPSIRRRPIYFISSNTHSIANLLSGFAQSKRTEIIQFLDESKEERLIQEWKEIQAQKTESSINNFLYYGLKKYRQSVDENNFRRHRNVYEEKHG
;
A
#
# COMPACT_ATOMS: atom_id res chain seq x y z
N MET A 1 -8.95 23.76 12.05
CA MET A 1 -8.56 22.51 11.37
C MET A 1 -8.64 22.75 9.87
N ARG A 2 -7.53 22.67 9.12
CA ARG A 2 -7.56 22.73 7.65
C ARG A 2 -7.53 21.30 7.13
N ILE A 3 -8.68 20.79 6.67
CA ILE A 3 -8.77 19.50 5.98
C ILE A 3 -8.76 19.79 4.48
N PRO A 4 -7.89 19.16 3.67
CA PRO A 4 -7.97 19.26 2.22
C PRO A 4 -9.36 18.86 1.71
N ILE A 5 -9.87 19.55 0.68
CA ILE A 5 -11.22 19.30 0.13
C ILE A 5 -11.36 17.84 -0.31
N ASP A 6 -10.33 17.27 -0.93
CA ASP A 6 -10.31 15.87 -1.35
C ASP A 6 -10.52 14.88 -0.20
N ASP A 7 -9.95 15.18 0.97
CA ASP A 7 -10.09 14.32 2.15
C ASP A 7 -11.49 14.47 2.75
N LEU A 8 -12.08 15.66 2.67
CA LEU A 8 -13.47 15.89 3.07
C LEU A 8 -14.45 15.12 2.16
N GLU A 9 -14.22 15.15 0.84
CA GLU A 9 -15.03 14.38 -0.12
C GLU A 9 -14.87 12.86 0.07
N ARG A 10 -13.66 12.39 0.41
CA ARG A 10 -13.46 10.98 0.80
C ARG A 10 -14.24 10.60 2.04
N LEU A 11 -14.20 11.42 3.09
CA LEU A 11 -14.99 11.19 4.29
C LEU A 11 -16.50 11.17 3.98
N ARG A 12 -16.97 12.05 3.10
CA ARG A 12 -18.35 12.06 2.62
C ARG A 12 -18.70 10.80 1.85
N ALA A 13 -17.83 10.31 0.97
CA ALA A 13 -18.06 9.08 0.22
C ALA A 13 -18.11 7.84 1.14
N ILE A 14 -17.27 7.79 2.18
CA ILE A 14 -17.22 6.68 3.15
C ILE A 14 -18.41 6.72 4.10
N TRP A 15 -18.73 7.88 4.66
CA TRP A 15 -19.79 8.04 5.66
C TRP A 15 -21.18 8.25 5.07
N GLN A 16 -21.28 8.59 3.78
CA GLN A 16 -22.53 8.74 3.02
C GLN A 16 -23.56 9.58 3.80
N ASN A 17 -24.75 9.01 4.04
CA ASN A 17 -25.85 9.69 4.73
C ASN A 17 -25.53 10.06 6.19
N ASP A 18 -24.56 9.39 6.83
CA ASP A 18 -24.13 9.70 8.19
C ASP A 18 -23.06 10.80 8.26
N PHE A 19 -22.58 11.34 7.13
CA PHE A 19 -21.47 12.29 7.09
C PHE A 19 -21.69 13.50 8.02
N TYR A 20 -22.82 14.20 7.87
CA TYR A 20 -23.14 15.36 8.70
C TYR A 20 -23.31 14.98 10.17
N ARG A 21 -24.00 13.87 10.45
CA ARG A 21 -24.24 13.37 11.80
C ARG A 21 -22.94 13.05 12.53
N LYS A 22 -21.98 12.40 11.85
CA LYS A 22 -20.67 12.06 12.42
C LYS A 22 -19.82 13.31 12.67
N LEU A 23 -19.78 14.26 11.72
CA LEU A 23 -19.07 15.53 11.93
C LEU A 23 -19.66 16.34 13.10
N LYS A 24 -20.98 16.41 13.18
CA LYS A 24 -21.68 17.05 14.30
C LYS A 24 -21.33 16.38 15.63
N ASN A 25 -21.31 15.05 15.68
CA ASN A 25 -20.93 14.31 16.88
C ASN A 25 -19.46 14.58 17.30
N ILE A 26 -18.53 14.61 16.34
CA ILE A 26 -17.11 14.95 16.61
C ILE A 26 -16.98 16.37 17.16
N HIS A 27 -17.77 17.31 16.64
CA HIS A 27 -17.78 18.69 17.13
C HIS A 27 -18.37 18.81 18.55
N GLU A 28 -19.47 18.10 18.80
CA GLU A 28 -20.17 18.11 20.10
C GLU A 28 -19.42 17.34 21.19
N ASN A 29 -18.63 16.32 20.80
CA ASN A 29 -17.88 15.45 21.71
C ASN A 29 -16.38 15.47 21.35
N PRO A 30 -15.66 16.56 21.64
CA PRO A 30 -14.23 16.63 21.39
C PRO A 30 -13.50 15.55 22.19
N ILE A 31 -12.80 14.65 21.49
CA ILE A 31 -12.05 13.57 22.12
C ILE A 31 -10.60 14.02 22.30
N GLN A 32 -10.12 13.99 23.54
CA GLN A 32 -8.70 14.09 23.81
C GLN A 32 -8.05 12.71 23.63
N LEU A 33 -7.43 12.50 22.48
CA LEU A 33 -6.66 11.29 22.20
C LEU A 33 -5.23 11.51 22.65
N ASN A 34 -4.82 10.82 23.71
CA ASN A 34 -3.42 10.71 24.10
C ASN A 34 -2.89 9.37 23.60
N ILE A 35 -1.93 9.40 22.69
CA ILE A 35 -1.21 8.21 22.27
C ILE A 35 -0.08 7.99 23.28
N LEU A 36 -0.27 7.04 24.19
CA LEU A 36 0.80 6.61 25.07
C LEU A 36 1.70 5.65 24.28
N LEU A 37 2.95 6.05 24.02
CA LEU A 37 3.93 5.12 23.48
C LEU A 37 4.29 4.12 24.58
N LEU A 38 3.69 2.93 24.56
CA LEU A 38 4.08 1.84 25.43
C LEU A 38 5.52 1.46 25.03
N SER A 39 6.51 1.76 25.88
CA SER A 39 7.96 1.52 25.68
C SER A 39 8.65 2.56 24.76
N GLY A 40 8.79 3.79 25.25
CA GLY A 40 9.32 4.95 24.51
C GLY A 40 10.79 5.28 24.68
N SER A 41 11.59 4.46 25.37
CA SER A 41 13.04 4.67 25.32
C SER A 41 13.64 3.93 24.13
N LEU A 42 14.53 4.60 23.38
CA LEU A 42 15.30 3.98 22.31
C LEU A 42 16.05 2.72 22.79
N SER A 43 16.43 2.69 24.08
CA SER A 43 17.06 1.55 24.74
C SER A 43 16.15 0.33 24.82
N GLU A 44 14.88 0.50 25.21
CA GLU A 44 13.90 -0.60 25.24
C GLU A 44 13.57 -1.10 23.83
N TYR A 45 13.41 -0.18 22.88
CA TYR A 45 13.20 -0.54 21.48
C TYR A 45 14.38 -1.36 20.91
N ASN A 46 15.61 -0.93 21.15
CA ASN A 46 16.81 -1.66 20.72
C ASN A 46 16.89 -3.03 21.40
N ARG A 47 16.59 -3.11 22.70
CA ARG A 47 16.60 -4.39 23.43
C ARG A 47 15.55 -5.36 22.88
N ALA A 48 14.33 -4.89 22.63
CA ALA A 48 13.27 -5.71 22.05
C ALA A 48 13.62 -6.16 20.63
N THR A 49 14.18 -5.27 19.81
CA THR A 49 14.61 -5.58 18.44
C THR A 49 15.75 -6.59 18.42
N ASN A 50 16.75 -6.44 19.30
CA ASN A 50 17.85 -7.39 19.43
C ASN A 50 17.37 -8.76 19.92
N ALA A 51 16.52 -8.81 20.95
CA ALA A 51 15.97 -10.07 21.45
C ALA A 51 15.13 -10.80 20.40
N TRP A 52 14.35 -10.04 19.62
CA TRP A 52 13.62 -10.57 18.46
C TRP A 52 14.58 -11.15 17.40
N TRP A 53 15.66 -10.43 17.08
CA TRP A 53 16.65 -10.87 16.10
C TRP A 53 17.42 -12.11 16.56
N GLU A 54 17.90 -12.13 17.81
CA GLU A 54 18.58 -13.27 18.41
C GLU A 54 17.73 -14.54 18.35
N ASN A 55 16.43 -14.42 18.62
CA ASN A 55 15.50 -15.54 18.51
C ASN A 55 15.39 -16.07 17.07
N ILE A 56 15.37 -15.19 16.06
CA ILE A 56 15.37 -15.59 14.64
C ILE A 56 16.68 -16.30 14.29
N GLU A 57 17.83 -15.73 14.66
CA GLU A 57 19.13 -16.33 14.37
C GLU A 57 19.29 -17.70 15.02
N HIS A 58 18.78 -17.87 16.24
CA HIS A 58 18.82 -19.15 16.95
C HIS A 58 18.08 -20.26 16.18
N HIS A 59 16.90 -19.95 15.64
CA HIS A 59 16.08 -20.93 14.91
C HIS A 59 16.48 -21.06 13.42
N ALA A 60 17.12 -20.04 12.84
CA ALA A 60 17.53 -20.04 11.44
C ALA A 60 19.00 -19.57 11.25
N PRO A 61 20.01 -20.34 11.73
CA PRO A 61 21.42 -19.91 11.72
C PRO A 61 21.98 -19.56 10.33
N SER A 62 21.42 -20.16 9.27
CA SER A 62 21.81 -19.89 7.88
C SER A 62 21.59 -18.44 7.45
N ILE A 63 20.72 -17.69 8.15
CA ILE A 63 20.41 -16.29 7.84
C ILE A 63 21.63 -15.37 7.93
N ARG A 64 22.61 -15.71 8.79
CA ARG A 64 23.89 -14.97 8.92
C ARG A 64 24.74 -14.96 7.66
N ARG A 65 24.48 -15.87 6.71
CA ARG A 65 25.24 -16.02 5.47
C ARG A 65 24.43 -15.64 4.22
N ARG A 66 23.26 -15.05 4.40
CA ARG A 66 22.36 -14.67 3.31
C ARG A 66 21.96 -13.20 3.45
N PRO A 67 21.73 -12.49 2.33
CA PRO A 67 21.19 -11.14 2.40
C PRO A 67 19.78 -11.19 3.04
N ILE A 68 19.55 -10.29 4.00
CA ILE A 68 18.29 -10.13 4.70
C ILE A 68 17.62 -8.87 4.19
N TYR A 69 16.35 -8.99 3.80
CA TYR A 69 15.55 -7.87 3.32
C TYR A 69 14.44 -7.60 4.32
N PHE A 70 14.44 -6.41 4.90
CA PHE A 70 13.33 -5.93 5.73
C PHE A 70 12.24 -5.40 4.82
N ILE A 71 11.07 -6.02 4.93
CA ILE A 71 9.91 -5.68 4.14
C ILE A 71 8.80 -5.25 5.09
N SER A 72 8.13 -4.14 4.77
CA SER A 72 6.90 -3.82 5.48
C SER A 72 5.85 -4.90 5.20
N SER A 73 4.78 -4.94 5.98
CA SER A 73 3.64 -5.86 5.83
C SER A 73 2.91 -5.77 4.48
N ASN A 74 3.45 -5.02 3.53
CA ASN A 74 3.07 -5.04 2.13
C ASN A 74 3.81 -6.15 1.35
N THR A 75 3.74 -7.38 1.86
CA THR A 75 4.37 -8.57 1.26
C THR A 75 3.94 -8.78 -0.21
N HIS A 76 2.74 -8.33 -0.57
CA HIS A 76 2.22 -8.37 -1.93
C HIS A 76 2.95 -7.45 -2.92
N SER A 77 3.60 -6.39 -2.44
CA SER A 77 4.41 -5.51 -3.29
C SER A 77 5.66 -6.21 -3.80
N ILE A 78 6.18 -7.19 -3.05
CA ILE A 78 7.44 -7.87 -3.37
C ILE A 78 7.28 -8.85 -4.50
N ALA A 79 6.22 -9.66 -4.49
CA ALA A 79 5.96 -10.59 -5.59
C ALA A 79 5.85 -9.83 -6.92
N ASN A 80 5.17 -8.68 -6.92
CA ASN A 80 5.09 -7.81 -8.08
C ASN A 80 6.41 -7.11 -8.40
N LEU A 81 7.21 -6.71 -7.40
CA LEU A 81 8.53 -6.10 -7.60
C LEU A 81 9.53 -7.10 -8.21
N LEU A 82 9.52 -8.35 -7.74
CA LEU A 82 10.44 -9.39 -8.17
C LEU A 82 10.05 -9.97 -9.54
N SER A 83 8.78 -10.34 -9.72
CA SER A 83 8.32 -10.87 -11.00
C SER A 83 8.24 -9.80 -12.09
N GLY A 84 7.93 -8.55 -11.71
CA GLY A 84 7.59 -7.49 -12.65
C GLY A 84 6.21 -7.66 -13.30
N PHE A 85 5.31 -8.48 -12.74
CA PHE A 85 4.01 -8.76 -13.36
C PHE A 85 3.18 -7.49 -13.59
N ALA A 86 3.06 -6.61 -12.59
CA ALA A 86 2.36 -5.33 -12.75
C ALA A 86 3.00 -4.43 -13.83
N GLN A 87 4.32 -4.48 -13.96
CA GLN A 87 5.05 -3.75 -15.00
C GLN A 87 4.73 -4.31 -16.39
N SER A 88 4.65 -5.63 -16.54
CA SER A 88 4.29 -6.28 -17.81
C SER A 88 2.89 -5.88 -18.29
N LYS A 89 1.99 -5.57 -17.35
CA LYS A 89 0.60 -5.14 -17.57
C LYS A 89 0.41 -3.63 -17.59
N ARG A 90 1.48 -2.84 -17.58
CA ARG A 90 1.41 -1.37 -17.50
C ARG A 90 0.44 -0.76 -18.51
N THR A 91 0.55 -1.08 -19.79
CA THR A 91 -0.31 -0.49 -20.83
C THR A 91 -1.79 -0.80 -20.58
N GLU A 92 -2.10 -2.06 -20.26
CA GLU A 92 -3.47 -2.50 -19.96
C GLU A 92 -4.04 -1.79 -18.72
N ILE A 93 -3.23 -1.60 -17.67
CA ILE A 93 -3.62 -0.89 -16.45
C ILE A 93 -3.87 0.58 -16.74
N ILE A 94 -2.98 1.27 -17.47
CA ILE A 94 -3.14 2.70 -17.76
C ILE A 94 -4.36 2.94 -18.66
N GLN A 95 -4.56 2.09 -19.67
CA GLN A 95 -5.74 2.16 -20.53
C GLN A 95 -7.03 1.97 -19.72
N PHE A 96 -7.07 0.97 -18.83
CA PHE A 96 -8.22 0.77 -17.95
C PHE A 96 -8.50 1.99 -17.04
N LEU A 97 -7.46 2.61 -16.48
CA LEU A 97 -7.62 3.80 -15.64
C LEU A 97 -8.17 5.00 -16.43
N ASP A 98 -7.77 5.14 -17.70
CA ASP A 98 -8.28 6.16 -18.62
C ASP A 98 -9.76 5.91 -18.95
N GLU A 99 -10.11 4.67 -19.33
CA GLU A 99 -11.48 4.26 -19.67
C GLU A 99 -12.44 4.35 -18.47
N SER A 100 -11.96 4.03 -17.26
CA SER A 100 -12.74 4.09 -16.02
C SER A 100 -12.93 5.52 -15.47
N LYS A 101 -12.39 6.54 -16.15
CA LYS A 101 -12.43 7.96 -15.75
C LYS A 101 -11.91 8.21 -14.34
N GLU A 102 -10.88 7.48 -13.94
CA GLU A 102 -10.20 7.66 -12.66
C GLU A 102 -9.23 8.86 -12.75
N GLU A 103 -9.77 10.07 -12.97
CA GLU A 103 -9.02 11.31 -13.26
C GLU A 103 -7.88 11.57 -12.26
N ARG A 104 -8.12 11.27 -10.98
CA ARG A 104 -7.12 11.41 -9.92
C ARG A 104 -5.92 10.47 -10.12
N LEU A 105 -6.15 9.23 -10.50
CA LEU A 105 -5.08 8.26 -10.72
C LEU A 105 -4.32 8.57 -12.01
N ILE A 106 -5.00 9.08 -13.03
CA ILE A 106 -4.35 9.56 -14.26
C ILE A 106 -3.47 10.79 -13.95
N GLN A 107 -3.94 11.68 -13.09
CA GLN A 107 -3.17 12.84 -12.65
C GLN A 107 -1.94 12.42 -11.81
N GLU A 108 -2.12 11.52 -10.85
CA GLU A 108 -1.02 10.95 -10.07
C GLU A 108 0.01 10.25 -10.99
N TRP A 109 -0.45 9.51 -12.00
CA TRP A 109 0.42 8.89 -12.99
C TRP A 109 1.28 9.93 -13.73
N LYS A 110 0.68 11.04 -14.19
CA LYS A 110 1.42 12.14 -14.85
C LYS A 110 2.45 12.76 -13.91
N GLU A 111 2.13 12.91 -12.63
CA GLU A 111 3.04 13.47 -11.63
C GLU A 111 4.22 12.54 -11.34
N ILE A 112 3.98 11.23 -11.23
CA ILE A 112 5.02 10.20 -11.09
C ILE A 112 5.93 10.20 -12.32
N GLN A 113 5.37 10.27 -13.54
CA GLN A 113 6.18 10.34 -14.77
C GLN A 113 7.05 11.60 -14.83
N ALA A 114 6.54 12.72 -14.32
CA ALA A 114 7.27 13.98 -14.23
C ALA A 114 8.26 14.05 -13.05
N GLN A 115 8.44 12.95 -12.30
CA GLN A 115 9.27 12.89 -11.07
C GLN A 115 8.90 13.97 -10.03
N LYS A 116 7.63 14.35 -9.99
CA LYS A 116 7.12 15.37 -9.05
C LYS A 116 6.76 14.80 -7.68
N THR A 117 6.82 13.48 -7.51
CA THR A 117 6.51 12.76 -6.27
C THR A 117 7.56 11.67 -6.01
N GLU A 118 7.74 11.31 -4.72
CA GLU A 118 8.56 10.16 -4.31
C GLU A 118 7.86 8.81 -4.54
N SER A 119 6.64 8.81 -5.08
CA SER A 119 5.87 7.60 -5.33
C SER A 119 6.54 6.71 -6.37
N SER A 120 6.84 5.47 -5.97
CA SER A 120 7.39 4.46 -6.89
C SER A 120 6.36 4.08 -7.96
N ILE A 121 6.78 4.10 -9.23
CA ILE A 121 6.01 3.58 -10.38
C ILE A 121 5.47 2.17 -10.08
N ASN A 122 6.27 1.33 -9.41
CA ASN A 122 5.86 -0.04 -9.09
C ASN A 122 4.71 -0.07 -8.08
N ASN A 123 4.69 0.85 -7.12
CA ASN A 123 3.58 0.98 -6.16
C ASN A 123 2.30 1.45 -6.87
N PHE A 124 2.42 2.42 -7.78
CA PHE A 124 1.30 2.90 -8.58
C PHE A 124 0.72 1.78 -9.45
N LEU A 125 1.58 1.06 -10.18
CA LEU A 125 1.15 -0.05 -11.04
C LEU A 125 0.56 -1.21 -10.23
N TYR A 126 1.05 -1.48 -9.02
CA TYR A 126 0.43 -2.44 -8.11
C TYR A 126 -1.00 -2.02 -7.75
N TYR A 127 -1.19 -0.75 -7.38
CA TYR A 127 -2.51 -0.22 -7.04
C TYR A 127 -3.46 -0.25 -8.25
N GLY A 128 -2.98 0.17 -9.42
CA GLY A 128 -3.73 0.09 -10.68
C GLY A 128 -4.09 -1.35 -11.05
N LEU A 129 -3.17 -2.29 -10.89
CA LEU A 129 -3.41 -3.73 -11.12
C LEU A 129 -4.51 -4.27 -10.18
N LYS A 130 -4.57 -3.80 -8.93
CA LYS A 130 -5.63 -4.18 -7.99
C LYS A 130 -7.02 -3.77 -8.50
N LYS A 131 -7.14 -2.57 -9.09
CA LYS A 131 -8.38 -2.07 -9.69
C LYS A 131 -8.70 -2.78 -11.00
N TYR A 132 -7.71 -2.94 -11.88
CA TYR A 132 -7.85 -3.68 -13.14
C TYR A 132 -8.32 -5.13 -12.91
N ARG A 133 -7.83 -5.81 -11.86
CA ARG A 133 -8.32 -7.15 -11.49
C ARG A 133 -9.83 -7.17 -11.25
N GLN A 134 -10.41 -6.10 -10.71
CA GLN A 134 -11.85 -6.03 -10.42
C GLN A 134 -12.70 -5.90 -11.69
N SER A 135 -12.11 -5.55 -12.83
CA SER A 135 -12.80 -5.41 -14.12
C SER A 135 -12.64 -6.62 -15.05
N VAL A 136 -11.86 -7.63 -14.67
CA VAL A 136 -11.59 -8.82 -15.50
C VAL A 136 -12.00 -10.10 -14.77
N ASP A 137 -12.15 -11.19 -15.51
CA ASP A 137 -12.40 -12.51 -14.93
C ASP A 137 -11.24 -12.91 -13.99
N GLU A 138 -11.56 -13.01 -12.70
CA GLU A 138 -10.60 -13.24 -11.62
C GLU A 138 -9.88 -14.59 -11.76
N ASN A 139 -10.55 -15.61 -12.28
CA ASN A 139 -9.96 -16.94 -12.42
C ASN A 139 -8.89 -16.97 -13.51
N ASN A 140 -9.20 -16.36 -14.66
CA ASN A 140 -8.28 -16.24 -15.78
C ASN A 140 -7.06 -15.36 -15.41
N PHE A 141 -7.31 -14.23 -14.73
CA PHE A 141 -6.26 -13.33 -14.27
C PHE A 141 -5.29 -13.99 -13.28
N ARG A 142 -5.81 -14.73 -12.29
CA ARG A 142 -4.99 -15.46 -11.31
C ARG A 142 -4.09 -16.49 -11.98
N ARG A 143 -4.62 -17.23 -12.97
CA ARG A 143 -3.85 -18.23 -13.70
C ARG A 143 -2.70 -17.60 -14.49
N HIS A 144 -2.96 -16.52 -15.22
CA HIS A 144 -1.92 -15.79 -15.95
C HIS A 144 -0.84 -15.21 -15.04
N ARG A 145 -1.23 -14.66 -13.89
CA ARG A 145 -0.27 -14.14 -12.90
C ARG A 145 0.63 -15.25 -12.37
N ASN A 146 0.06 -16.37 -11.92
CA ASN A 146 0.86 -17.45 -11.35
C ASN A 146 1.87 -18.02 -12.35
N VAL A 147 1.45 -18.24 -13.61
CA VAL A 147 2.36 -18.72 -14.67
C VAL A 147 3.49 -17.72 -14.95
N TYR A 148 3.19 -16.42 -14.89
CA TYR A 148 4.19 -15.38 -15.11
C TYR A 148 5.18 -15.29 -13.93
N GLU A 149 4.67 -15.34 -12.70
CA GLU A 149 5.47 -15.32 -11.47
C GLU A 149 6.39 -16.54 -11.36
N GLU A 150 5.92 -17.75 -11.69
CA GLU A 150 6.76 -18.96 -11.72
C GLU A 150 7.89 -18.88 -12.76
N LYS A 151 7.70 -18.12 -13.84
CA LYS A 151 8.69 -17.99 -14.91
C LYS A 151 9.72 -16.89 -14.65
N HIS A 152 9.39 -15.87 -13.84
CA HIS A 152 10.20 -14.64 -13.70
C HIS A 152 10.54 -14.25 -12.26
N GLY A 153 10.09 -15.00 -11.24
CA GLY A 153 10.42 -14.80 -9.82
C GLY A 153 11.16 -16.00 -9.23
#